data_AF-A0A9P8IK23-F1
#
_entry.id   AF-A0A9P8IK23-F1
#
_cell.length_a   1.000
_cell.length_b   1.000
_cell.length_c   1.000
_cell.angle_alpha   90.00
_cell.angle_beta   90.00
_cell.angle_gamma   90.00
#
_symmetry.space_group_name_H-M   'P 1'
#
loop_
_entity.id
_entity.type
_entity.pdbx_description
1 polymer ?
#
loop_
_entity_poly.entity_id
_entity_poly.type
_entity_poly.pdbx_seq_one_letter_code
_entity_poly.pdbx_strand_id
1 'polypeptide(L)'
;MRYIRFLKYPRRSYSKKEQSPTISSLITITSDLGETFCSRDVAVAADLVRDEDGGSVARKVCQWRAGMRNLQVDISIGDVAACPVKLHVAAAKYENADDLREYLNGTGSDIVSAWSETLGLAGKTTGSTVERRLLSQNGKTLTVREEAGESIARHIWYEN
;
A
#
# COMPACT_ATOMS: atom_id res chain seq x y z
N MET A 1 1.72 -14.31 9.50
CA MET A 1 1.46 -13.37 8.41
C MET A 1 1.56 -11.94 8.95
N ARG A 2 2.13 -11.02 8.19
CA ARG A 2 2.18 -9.59 8.51
C ARG A 2 1.45 -8.81 7.43
N TYR A 3 1.19 -7.54 7.67
CA TYR A 3 0.56 -6.69 6.68
C TYR A 3 1.14 -5.28 6.72
N ILE A 4 1.04 -4.60 5.59
CA ILE A 4 1.36 -3.19 5.48
C ILE A 4 0.13 -2.38 5.96
N ARG A 5 0.38 -1.41 6.85
CA ARG A 5 -0.61 -0.47 7.36
C ARG A 5 -0.15 0.96 7.08
N PHE A 6 -1.07 1.80 6.61
CA PHE A 6 -0.86 3.24 6.55
C PHE A 6 -1.08 3.87 7.93
N LEU A 7 0.01 4.33 8.55
CA LEU A 7 -0.03 5.17 9.77
C LEU A 7 -0.43 6.60 9.43
N LYS A 8 0.14 7.14 8.34
CA LYS A 8 -0.34 8.36 7.69
C LYS A 8 -0.85 7.99 6.31
N TYR A 9 -2.15 8.16 6.12
CA TYR A 9 -2.79 7.87 4.85
C TYR A 9 -2.11 8.64 3.71
N PRO A 10 -1.96 8.04 2.51
CA PRO A 10 -1.32 8.70 1.38
C PRO A 10 -1.96 10.04 1.07
N ARG A 11 -1.16 11.08 0.99
CA ARG A 11 -1.60 12.44 0.64
C ARG A 11 -0.69 13.03 -0.40
N ARG A 12 -1.30 13.75 -1.33
CA ARG A 12 -0.56 14.58 -2.28
C ARG A 12 -0.01 15.79 -1.53
N SER A 13 1.29 15.99 -1.61
CA SER A 13 1.98 17.13 -1.04
C SER A 13 2.64 17.94 -2.15
N TYR A 14 2.72 19.26 -1.95
CA TYR A 14 3.45 20.17 -2.81
C TYR A 14 4.45 20.92 -1.94
N SER A 15 5.74 20.72 -2.20
CA SER A 15 6.80 21.46 -1.50
C SER A 15 7.35 22.51 -2.45
N LYS A 16 7.46 23.77 -2.02
CA LYS A 16 8.06 24.84 -2.83
C LYS A 16 9.52 24.57 -3.23
N LYS A 17 10.20 23.62 -2.56
CA LYS A 17 11.57 23.17 -2.89
C LYS A 17 11.61 22.06 -3.93
N GLU A 18 10.54 21.28 -4.05
CA GLU A 18 10.42 20.17 -5.00
C GLU A 18 9.62 20.67 -6.20
N GLN A 19 10.23 20.76 -7.39
CA GLN A 19 9.54 21.23 -8.60
C GLN A 19 8.35 20.34 -9.01
N SER A 20 8.23 19.13 -8.44
CA SER A 20 7.19 18.16 -8.77
C SER A 20 6.32 17.80 -7.54
N PRO A 21 5.00 17.58 -7.74
CA PRO A 21 4.14 17.08 -6.68
C PRO A 21 4.54 15.67 -6.26
N THR A 22 4.43 15.36 -4.97
CA THR A 22 4.74 14.05 -4.40
C THR A 22 3.51 13.44 -3.73
N ILE A 23 3.39 12.12 -3.74
CA ILE A 23 2.51 11.38 -2.84
C ILE A 23 3.36 10.85 -1.69
N SER A 24 2.98 11.26 -0.49
CA SER A 24 3.67 10.92 0.75
C SER A 24 2.77 10.10 1.65
N SER A 25 3.33 9.07 2.26
CA SER A 25 2.66 8.23 3.24
C SER A 25 3.66 7.70 4.26
N LEU A 26 3.17 7.39 5.47
CA LEU A 26 3.95 6.71 6.49
C LEU A 26 3.33 5.34 6.70
N ILE A 27 4.10 4.28 6.47
CA ILE A 27 3.64 2.91 6.64
C ILE A 27 4.30 2.23 7.84
N THR A 28 3.71 1.13 8.29
CA THR A 28 4.37 0.12 9.13
C THR A 28 4.11 -1.27 8.57
N ILE A 29 4.99 -2.22 8.90
CA ILE A 29 4.81 -3.64 8.63
C ILE A 29 4.66 -4.34 9.98
N THR A 30 3.46 -4.85 10.25
CA THR A 30 3.09 -5.34 11.58
C THR A 30 2.36 -6.68 11.52
N SER A 31 2.35 -7.44 12.63
CA SER A 31 1.42 -8.55 12.82
C SER A 31 -0.03 -8.08 12.90
N ASP A 32 -0.96 -9.00 12.65
CA ASP A 32 -2.42 -8.86 12.83
C ASP A 32 -2.81 -8.05 14.07
N LEU A 33 -2.26 -8.42 15.23
CA LEU A 33 -2.56 -7.78 16.52
C LEU A 33 -1.82 -6.46 16.76
N GLY A 34 -0.92 -6.03 15.86
CA GLY A 34 -0.15 -4.79 16.04
C GLY A 34 1.01 -4.89 17.04
N GLU A 35 1.24 -6.08 17.63
CA GLU A 35 2.17 -6.26 18.75
C GLU A 35 3.65 -6.34 18.30
N THR A 36 3.89 -6.81 17.07
CA THR A 36 5.25 -7.00 16.57
C THR A 36 5.47 -6.38 15.20
N PHE A 37 6.60 -5.70 15.04
CA PHE A 37 7.06 -5.17 13.77
C PHE A 37 7.81 -6.23 12.94
N CYS A 38 8.02 -5.94 11.65
CA CYS A 38 8.84 -6.79 10.79
C CYS A 38 10.31 -6.75 11.23
N SER A 39 10.82 -7.90 11.71
CA SER A 39 12.17 -8.08 12.25
C SER A 39 13.23 -8.39 11.20
N ARG A 40 12.87 -8.38 9.91
CA ARG A 40 13.76 -8.69 8.79
C ARG A 40 13.84 -7.51 7.83
N ASP A 41 14.92 -7.44 7.07
CA ASP A 41 15.07 -6.47 6.00
C ASP A 41 14.11 -6.81 4.85
N VAL A 42 13.41 -5.79 4.33
CA VAL A 42 12.44 -5.94 3.25
C VAL A 42 12.58 -4.78 2.28
N ALA A 43 12.80 -5.07 1.00
CA ALA A 43 12.59 -4.07 -0.05
C ALA A 43 11.08 -3.88 -0.24
N VAL A 44 10.59 -2.66 -0.06
CA VAL A 44 9.18 -2.28 -0.18
C VAL A 44 8.99 -1.50 -1.47
N ALA A 45 8.16 -2.00 -2.37
CA ALA A 45 7.75 -1.29 -3.58
C ALA A 45 6.52 -0.44 -3.27
N ALA A 46 6.57 0.82 -3.72
CA ALA A 46 5.46 1.75 -3.73
C ALA A 46 5.18 2.09 -5.20
N ASP A 47 4.04 1.62 -5.68
CA ASP A 47 3.60 1.78 -7.06
C ASP A 47 2.42 2.76 -7.09
N LEU A 48 2.54 3.82 -7.87
CA LEU A 48 1.41 4.67 -8.24
C LEU A 48 0.75 4.08 -9.49
N VAL A 49 -0.54 3.84 -9.37
CA VAL A 49 -1.33 3.18 -10.41
C VAL A 49 -2.50 4.06 -10.77
N ARG A 50 -2.77 4.26 -12.06
CA ARG A 50 -3.96 4.98 -12.52
C ARG A 50 -5.22 4.23 -12.12
N ASP A 51 -6.21 4.96 -11.61
CA ASP A 51 -7.45 4.34 -11.15
C ASP A 51 -8.32 3.80 -12.30
N GLU A 52 -8.24 4.45 -13.47
CA GLU A 52 -9.07 4.14 -14.64
C GLU A 52 -8.70 2.80 -15.31
N ASP A 53 -7.42 2.58 -15.60
CA ASP A 53 -6.94 1.47 -16.42
C ASP A 53 -5.94 0.55 -15.68
N GLY A 54 -5.57 0.87 -14.43
CA GLY A 54 -4.56 0.13 -13.69
C GLY A 54 -3.13 0.33 -14.22
N GLY A 55 -2.90 1.32 -15.09
CA GLY A 55 -1.59 1.57 -15.66
C GLY A 55 -0.61 2.14 -14.63
N SER A 56 0.64 1.65 -14.64
CA SER A 56 1.70 2.17 -13.78
C SER A 56 2.04 3.62 -14.18
N VAL A 57 2.12 4.50 -13.17
CA VAL A 57 2.49 5.92 -13.31
C VAL A 57 3.93 6.13 -12.85
N ALA A 58 4.25 5.62 -11.67
CA ALA A 58 5.56 5.73 -11.07
C ALA A 58 5.77 4.58 -10.09
N ARG A 59 7.03 4.19 -9.90
CA ARG A 59 7.42 3.20 -8.90
C ARG A 59 8.62 3.70 -8.12
N LYS A 60 8.62 3.46 -6.81
CA LYS A 60 9.77 3.68 -5.94
C LYS A 60 9.97 2.48 -5.03
N VAL A 61 11.22 2.06 -4.87
CA VAL A 61 11.58 1.03 -3.89
C VAL A 61 12.24 1.70 -2.68
N CYS A 62 11.69 1.44 -1.50
CA CYS A 62 12.21 1.89 -0.22
C CYS A 62 12.73 0.68 0.57
N GLN A 63 13.73 0.88 1.42
CA GLN A 63 14.27 -0.20 2.25
C GLN A 63 13.68 -0.15 3.67
N TRP A 64 12.97 -1.21 4.04
CA TRP A 64 12.69 -1.52 5.45
C TRP A 64 13.90 -2.26 6.02
N ARG A 65 14.38 -1.80 7.18
CA ARG A 65 15.44 -2.46 7.94
C ARG A 65 14.88 -3.07 9.22
N ALA A 66 15.41 -4.22 9.62
CA ALA A 66 15.08 -4.84 10.89
C ALA A 66 15.18 -3.83 12.05
N GLY A 67 14.15 -3.80 12.89
CA GLY A 67 14.05 -2.87 14.02
C GLY A 67 13.35 -1.53 13.70
N MET A 68 13.04 -1.24 12.43
CA MET A 68 12.19 -0.09 12.09
C MET A 68 10.75 -0.29 12.62
N ARG A 69 10.11 0.81 13.02
CA ARG A 69 8.70 0.84 13.43
C ARG A 69 7.79 1.43 12.37
N ASN A 70 8.35 2.28 11.51
CA ASN A 70 7.66 2.93 10.42
C ASN A 70 8.66 3.21 9.29
N LEU A 71 8.13 3.36 8.08
CA LEU A 71 8.88 3.70 6.88
C LEU A 71 8.13 4.79 6.11
N GLN A 72 8.82 5.89 5.84
CA GLN A 72 8.32 6.97 5.00
C GLN A 72 8.39 6.54 3.53
N VAL A 73 7.28 6.72 2.81
CA VAL A 73 7.16 6.46 1.39
C VAL A 73 6.78 7.77 0.71
N ASP A 74 7.70 8.30 -0.09
CA ASP A 74 7.51 9.53 -0.85
C ASP A 74 7.78 9.26 -2.33
N ILE A 75 6.79 9.40 -3.20
CA ILE A 75 6.91 9.13 -4.63
C ILE A 75 6.53 10.37 -5.44
N SER A 76 7.43 10.80 -6.33
CA SER A 76 7.20 11.95 -7.22
C SER A 76 6.26 11.55 -8.36
N ILE A 77 5.24 12.38 -8.60
CA ILE A 77 4.18 12.12 -9.59
C ILE A 77 4.55 12.69 -10.97
N GLY A 78 5.59 13.54 -11.04
CA GLY A 78 5.96 14.25 -12.26
C GLY A 78 4.81 15.11 -12.79
N ASP A 79 4.73 15.24 -14.11
CA ASP A 79 3.67 15.99 -14.81
C ASP A 79 2.33 15.24 -14.89
N VAL A 80 2.26 14.00 -14.39
CA VAL A 80 1.04 13.16 -14.35
C VAL A 80 0.05 13.62 -13.26
N ALA A 81 0.21 14.87 -12.82
CA ALA A 81 -0.54 15.64 -11.86
C ALA A 81 -2.08 15.68 -12.09
N ALA A 82 -2.56 15.20 -13.24
CA ALA A 82 -3.91 15.40 -13.75
C ALA A 82 -4.79 14.13 -13.82
N CYS A 83 -4.31 12.92 -13.49
CA CYS A 83 -5.17 11.72 -13.40
C CYS A 83 -5.36 11.21 -11.96
N PRO A 84 -6.55 10.70 -11.59
CA PRO A 84 -6.74 10.01 -10.32
C PRO A 84 -5.87 8.76 -10.23
N VAL A 85 -5.19 8.57 -9.08
CA VAL A 85 -4.25 7.46 -8.86
C VAL A 85 -4.50 6.76 -7.53
N LYS A 86 -4.11 5.50 -7.42
CA LYS A 86 -4.03 4.73 -6.18
C LYS A 86 -2.58 4.47 -5.84
N LEU A 87 -2.26 4.44 -4.54
CA LEU A 87 -0.97 3.96 -4.06
C LEU A 87 -1.10 2.49 -3.67
N HIS A 88 -0.30 1.65 -4.29
CA HIS A 88 -0.09 0.26 -3.89
C HIS A 88 1.26 0.14 -3.19
N VAL A 89 1.29 -0.52 -2.04
CA VAL A 89 2.53 -0.79 -1.31
C VAL A 89 2.64 -2.27 -0.99
N ALA A 90 3.73 -2.89 -1.43
CA ALA A 90 3.96 -4.33 -1.33
C ALA A 90 5.44 -4.66 -1.08
N ALA A 91 5.71 -5.91 -0.70
CA ALA A 91 7.09 -6.42 -0.67
C ALA A 91 7.60 -6.59 -2.11
N ALA A 92 8.67 -5.88 -2.48
CA ALA A 92 9.14 -5.72 -3.86
C ALA A 92 9.61 -7.02 -4.52
N LYS A 93 9.92 -8.05 -3.73
CA LYS A 93 10.38 -9.37 -4.22
C LYS A 93 9.27 -10.12 -4.96
N TYR A 94 8.01 -9.85 -4.65
CA TYR A 94 6.87 -10.62 -5.13
C TYR A 94 6.07 -9.80 -6.14
N GLU A 95 5.74 -10.43 -7.27
CA GLU A 95 4.86 -9.83 -8.28
C GLU A 95 3.42 -9.75 -7.74
N ASN A 96 2.96 -10.84 -7.12
CA ASN A 96 1.64 -10.93 -6.49
C ASN A 96 1.79 -11.21 -4.99
N ALA A 97 2.09 -10.18 -4.21
CA ALA A 97 2.26 -10.31 -2.75
C ALA A 97 1.02 -10.85 -2.02
N ASP A 98 -0.15 -10.77 -2.64
CA ASP A 98 -1.44 -11.16 -2.04
C ASP A 98 -1.99 -12.50 -2.60
N ASP A 99 -1.17 -13.29 -3.29
CA ASP A 99 -1.58 -14.63 -3.76
C ASP A 99 -1.49 -15.68 -2.65
N LEU A 100 -2.65 -16.11 -2.15
CA LEU A 100 -2.74 -17.12 -1.09
C LEU A 100 -2.25 -18.49 -1.54
N ARG A 101 -2.29 -18.79 -2.84
CA ARG A 101 -1.78 -20.07 -3.39
C ARG A 101 -0.26 -20.12 -3.24
N GLU A 102 0.41 -19.05 -3.65
CA GLU A 102 1.85 -18.93 -3.52
C GLU A 102 2.27 -18.91 -2.05
N TYR A 103 1.55 -18.19 -1.19
CA TYR A 103 1.81 -18.18 0.25
C TYR A 103 1.73 -19.59 0.87
N LEU A 104 0.66 -20.34 0.59
CA LEU A 104 0.45 -21.68 1.13
C LEU A 104 1.49 -22.70 0.60
N ASN A 105 1.99 -22.49 -0.61
CA ASN A 105 3.06 -23.29 -1.19
C ASN A 105 4.47 -22.83 -0.75
N GLY A 106 4.58 -21.80 0.09
CA GLY A 106 5.85 -21.27 0.59
C GLY A 106 6.66 -20.45 -0.40
N THR A 107 6.10 -20.12 -1.57
CA THR A 107 6.77 -19.33 -2.62
C THR A 107 6.35 -17.86 -2.61
N GLY A 108 5.24 -17.54 -1.95
CA GLY A 108 4.64 -16.20 -1.90
C GLY A 108 5.16 -15.31 -0.76
N SER A 109 4.56 -14.14 -0.64
CA SER A 109 4.85 -13.18 0.42
C SER A 109 4.15 -13.56 1.73
N ASP A 110 4.84 -13.46 2.86
CA ASP A 110 4.24 -13.48 4.20
C ASP A 110 3.77 -12.09 4.66
N ILE A 111 3.95 -11.06 3.82
CA ILE A 111 3.53 -9.67 4.03
C ILE A 111 2.44 -9.34 3.02
N VAL A 112 1.23 -9.10 3.53
CA VAL A 112 0.07 -8.64 2.75
C VAL A 112 0.24 -7.18 2.38
N SER A 113 -0.05 -6.87 1.11
CA SER A 113 0.03 -5.55 0.52
C SER A 113 -1.09 -4.63 1.00
N ALA A 114 -0.97 -3.34 0.63
CA ALA A 114 -1.96 -2.33 0.95
C ALA A 114 -2.24 -1.45 -0.28
N TRP A 115 -3.51 -1.30 -0.62
CA TRP A 115 -3.98 -0.34 -1.62
C TRP A 115 -4.65 0.83 -0.91
N SER A 116 -4.33 2.05 -1.33
CA SER A 116 -5.16 3.22 -0.97
C SER A 116 -6.41 3.25 -1.84
N GLU A 117 -7.43 3.97 -1.37
CA GLU A 117 -8.44 4.54 -2.25
C GLU A 117 -7.83 5.55 -3.23
N THR A 118 -8.65 5.96 -4.20
CA THR A 118 -8.33 6.93 -5.23
C THR A 118 -7.94 8.28 -4.62
N LEU A 119 -6.74 8.73 -4.98
CA LEU A 119 -6.17 10.02 -4.63
C LEU A 119 -6.53 11.02 -5.75
N GLY A 120 -7.42 11.96 -5.43
CA GLY A 120 -7.93 12.95 -6.38
C GLY A 120 -6.96 14.09 -6.72
N LEU A 121 -7.28 14.83 -7.78
CA LEU A 121 -6.46 15.89 -8.39
C LEU A 121 -6.29 17.15 -7.53
N ALA A 122 -7.28 17.45 -6.68
CA ALA A 122 -7.38 18.73 -5.96
C ALA A 122 -7.10 18.61 -4.45
N GLY A 123 -6.35 17.60 -4.01
CA GLY A 123 -5.97 17.43 -2.60
C GLY A 123 -7.12 16.96 -1.68
N LYS A 124 -8.34 16.79 -2.20
CA LYS A 124 -9.45 16.17 -1.47
C LYS A 124 -9.27 14.65 -1.54
N THR A 125 -8.66 14.10 -0.50
CA THR A 125 -8.61 12.66 -0.29
C THR A 125 -10.02 12.22 0.10
N THR A 126 -10.68 11.40 -0.72
CA THR A 126 -12.10 11.06 -0.54
C THR A 126 -12.35 9.96 0.49
N GLY A 127 -11.30 9.33 0.99
CA GLY A 127 -11.44 8.38 2.09
C GLY A 127 -10.14 8.06 2.77
N SER A 128 -10.28 7.25 3.81
CA SER A 128 -9.22 6.78 4.68
C SER A 128 -9.25 5.26 4.73
N THR A 129 -9.60 4.58 3.64
CA THR A 129 -9.73 3.12 3.63
C THR A 129 -8.52 2.48 2.97
N VAL A 130 -8.08 1.36 3.51
CA VAL A 130 -7.10 0.47 2.92
C VAL A 130 -7.83 -0.70 2.31
N GLU A 131 -7.53 -1.01 1.06
CA GLU A 131 -8.03 -2.19 0.36
C GLU A 131 -6.93 -3.27 0.30
N ARG A 132 -7.31 -4.51 0.56
CA ARG A 132 -6.46 -5.70 0.38
C ARG A 132 -7.10 -6.62 -0.63
N ARG A 133 -6.33 -7.18 -1.56
CA ARG A 133 -6.83 -7.98 -2.68
C ARG A 133 -6.22 -9.37 -2.65
N LEU A 134 -6.81 -10.25 -1.84
CA LEU A 134 -6.29 -11.59 -1.61
C LEU A 134 -6.76 -12.53 -2.71
N LEU A 135 -5.84 -13.03 -3.53
CA LEU A 135 -6.18 -14.03 -4.55
C LEU A 135 -6.31 -15.41 -3.88
N SER A 136 -7.53 -15.93 -3.88
CA SER A 136 -7.89 -17.20 -3.27
C SER A 136 -7.47 -18.40 -4.12
N GLN A 137 -7.47 -19.60 -3.52
CA GLN A 137 -7.13 -20.85 -4.19
C GLN A 137 -8.00 -21.16 -5.41
N ASN A 138 -9.26 -20.73 -5.39
CA ASN A 138 -10.20 -20.90 -6.50
C ASN A 138 -10.05 -19.83 -7.61
N GLY A 139 -9.03 -18.97 -7.53
CA GLY A 139 -8.79 -17.89 -8.49
C GLY A 139 -9.68 -16.66 -8.31
N LYS A 140 -10.59 -16.65 -7.33
CA LYS A 140 -11.35 -15.45 -6.98
C LYS A 140 -10.51 -14.50 -6.13
N THR A 141 -10.69 -13.19 -6.32
CA THR A 141 -10.05 -12.18 -5.46
C THR A 141 -11.00 -11.78 -4.34
N LEU A 142 -10.66 -12.12 -3.11
CA LEU A 142 -11.32 -11.60 -1.92
C LEU A 142 -10.81 -10.20 -1.63
N THR A 143 -11.74 -9.25 -1.51
CA THR A 143 -11.37 -7.86 -1.24
C THR A 143 -11.79 -7.46 0.17
N VAL A 144 -10.85 -6.94 0.94
CA VAL A 144 -11.06 -6.49 2.33
C VAL A 144 -10.83 -4.99 2.40
N ARG A 145 -11.77 -4.26 3.00
CA ARG A 145 -11.62 -2.82 3.25
C ARG A 145 -11.54 -2.53 4.74
N GLU A 146 -10.54 -1.74 5.11
CA GLU A 146 -10.20 -1.41 6.49
C GLU A 146 -10.04 0.09 6.66
N GLU A 147 -10.49 0.66 7.77
CA GLU A 147 -10.18 2.05 8.08
C GLU A 147 -8.68 2.22 8.39
N ALA A 148 -8.02 3.14 7.70
CA ALA A 148 -6.63 3.54 7.89
C ALA A 148 -6.47 4.51 9.07
N GLY A 149 -5.24 4.69 9.56
CA GLY A 149 -4.94 5.52 10.72
C GLY A 149 -4.70 4.71 11.99
N GLU A 150 -4.84 5.32 13.17
CA GLU A 150 -4.45 4.74 14.48
C GLU A 150 -5.58 4.03 15.22
N SER A 151 -6.83 4.13 14.76
CA SER A 151 -7.98 3.46 15.38
C SER A 151 -7.88 1.92 15.25
N ILE A 152 -8.38 1.19 16.24
CA ILE A 152 -8.54 -0.28 16.17
C ILE A 152 -9.50 -0.56 15.00
N ALA A 153 -8.99 -1.17 13.94
CA ALA A 153 -9.59 -1.17 12.61
C ALA A 153 -11.02 -1.77 12.60
N ARG A 154 -11.96 -1.00 12.03
CA ARG A 154 -13.25 -1.55 11.56
C ARG A 154 -13.00 -2.21 10.21
N HIS A 155 -13.36 -3.49 10.08
CA HIS A 155 -13.19 -4.26 8.85
C HIS A 155 -14.55 -4.47 8.19
N ILE A 156 -14.63 -4.23 6.88
CA ILE A 156 -15.81 -4.51 6.06
C ILE A 156 -15.40 -5.53 4.98
N TRP A 157 -16.16 -6.60 4.86
CA TRP A 157 -15.91 -7.72 3.94
C TRP A 157 -16.96 -7.71 2.83
N TYR A 158 -16.53 -7.91 1.58
CA TYR A 158 -17.41 -8.08 0.43
C TYR A 158 -16.82 -9.10 -0.56
N GLU A 159 -17.69 -9.88 -1.19
CA GLU A 159 -17.35 -10.77 -2.30
C GLU A 159 -17.72 -10.04 -3.60
N ASN A 160 -16.78 -9.96 -4.54
CA ASN A 160 -17.02 -9.46 -5.91
C ASN A 160 -17.40 -10.62 -6.83
#